data_AF-A0A4W4E2E5-F1
#
_entry.id   AF-A0A4W4E2E5-F1
#
_cell.length_a   1.000
_cell.length_b   1.000
_cell.length_c   1.000
_cell.angle_alpha   90.00
_cell.angle_beta   90.00
_cell.angle_gamma   90.00
#
_symmetry.space_group_name_H-M   'P 1'
#
loop_
_entity.id
_entity.type
_entity.pdbx_description
1 polymer ?
#
loop_
_entity_poly.entity_id
_entity_poly.type
_entity_poly.pdbx_seq_one_letter_code
_entity_poly.pdbx_strand_id
1 'polypeptide(L)'
;MEPRQGLNPVPNRIYTQEAITCIKNTKPQEFEMHESTTFGEEARNKMDKQKREAEKGAFQMYICAVLNSKGGALIWNITNTDYSFNEHDISQDLEQCLNTLIYPVIFSAELHSLSSLLMLIQ
;
A
#
# COMPACT_ATOMS: atom_id res chain seq x y z
N MET A 1 26.73 41.22 7.63
CA MET A 1 25.78 40.17 8.03
C MET A 1 24.54 40.36 7.19
N GLU A 2 24.28 39.46 6.24
CA GLU A 2 23.05 39.44 5.45
C GLU A 2 21.86 39.06 6.37
N PRO A 3 20.69 39.69 6.25
CA PRO A 3 19.52 39.30 7.02
C PRO A 3 19.03 37.93 6.53
N ARG A 4 18.79 36.99 7.46
CA ARG A 4 18.22 35.68 7.15
C ARG A 4 16.84 35.89 6.53
N GLN A 5 16.69 35.53 5.26
CA GLN A 5 15.38 35.47 4.61
C GLN A 5 14.52 34.44 5.34
N GLY A 6 13.44 34.90 5.97
CA GLY A 6 12.44 34.02 6.56
C GLY A 6 11.87 33.11 5.47
N LEU A 7 11.79 31.81 5.75
CA LEU A 7 11.06 30.86 4.92
C LEU A 7 9.62 31.38 4.77
N ASN A 8 9.25 31.75 3.54
CA ASN A 8 7.85 32.05 3.23
C ASN A 8 7.01 30.80 3.54
N PRO A 9 5.92 30.92 4.32
CA PRO A 9 5.02 29.80 4.52
C PRO A 9 4.51 29.32 3.16
N VAL A 10 4.69 28.03 2.86
CA VAL A 10 4.19 27.42 1.64
C VAL A 10 2.66 27.55 1.69
N PRO A 11 2.01 28.21 0.71
CA PRO A 11 0.57 28.42 0.76
C PRO A 11 -0.13 27.05 0.75
N ASN A 12 -1.08 26.87 1.68
CA ASN A 12 -2.02 25.76 1.68
C ASN A 12 -2.56 25.60 0.24
N ARG A 13 -2.20 24.52 -0.45
CA ARG A 13 -2.66 24.25 -1.81
C ARG A 13 -4.15 23.94 -1.76
N ILE A 14 -4.97 24.96 -1.99
CA ILE A 14 -6.40 24.79 -2.27
C ILE A 14 -6.50 24.29 -3.71
N TYR A 15 -6.79 23.00 -3.88
CA TYR A 15 -7.02 22.41 -5.19
C TYR A 15 -8.40 22.82 -5.71
N THR A 16 -8.50 23.21 -6.98
CA THR A 16 -9.78 23.51 -7.62
C THR A 16 -10.66 22.26 -7.67
N GLN A 17 -11.99 22.42 -7.69
CA GLN A 17 -12.93 21.30 -7.81
C GLN A 17 -12.66 20.45 -9.07
N GLU A 18 -12.19 21.08 -10.14
CA GLU A 18 -11.74 20.44 -11.38
C GLU A 18 -10.49 19.59 -11.16
N ALA A 19 -9.48 20.11 -10.44
CA ALA A 19 -8.28 19.35 -10.09
C ALA A 19 -8.61 18.15 -9.17
N ILE A 20 -9.50 18.32 -8.20
CA ILE A 20 -9.99 17.24 -7.35
C ILE A 20 -10.73 16.17 -8.18
N THR A 21 -11.56 16.59 -9.14
CA THR A 21 -12.30 15.67 -10.02
C THR A 21 -11.37 14.93 -10.99
N CYS A 22 -10.32 15.60 -11.48
CA CYS A 22 -9.29 14.99 -12.32
C CYS A 22 -8.46 13.94 -11.54
N ILE A 23 -8.14 14.21 -10.27
CA ILE A 23 -7.51 13.25 -9.37
C ILE A 23 -8.43 12.04 -9.09
N LYS A 24 -9.74 12.25 -8.93
CA LYS A 24 -10.69 11.15 -8.72
C LYS A 24 -10.89 10.25 -9.95
N ASN A 25 -10.67 10.79 -11.14
CA ASN A 25 -10.85 10.08 -12.41
C ASN A 25 -9.53 9.53 -13.00
N THR A 26 -8.40 9.76 -12.34
CA THR A 26 -7.12 9.17 -12.75
C THR A 26 -7.05 7.75 -12.23
N LYS A 27 -6.78 6.80 -13.14
CA LYS A 27 -6.49 5.42 -12.75
C LYS A 27 -5.29 5.43 -11.78
N PRO A 28 -5.33 4.65 -10.70
CA PRO A 28 -4.17 4.52 -9.84
C PRO A 28 -2.98 4.05 -10.67
N GLN A 29 -1.79 4.55 -10.34
CA GLN A 29 -0.58 3.99 -10.91
C GLN A 29 -0.46 2.53 -10.49
N GLU A 30 -0.40 1.63 -11.46
CA GLU A 30 -0.28 0.20 -11.26
C GLU A 30 1.20 -0.18 -11.14
N PHE A 31 1.51 -1.04 -10.17
CA PHE A 31 2.84 -1.57 -9.91
C PHE A 31 2.75 -3.09 -9.96
N GLU A 32 3.30 -3.69 -11.02
CA GLU A 32 3.41 -5.14 -11.14
C GLU A 32 4.52 -5.67 -10.24
N MET A 33 4.20 -6.69 -9.47
CA MET A 33 5.16 -7.34 -8.59
C MET A 33 5.84 -8.51 -9.29
N HIS A 34 7.16 -8.49 -9.33
CA HIS A 34 7.94 -9.60 -9.88
C HIS A 34 7.96 -10.84 -8.98
N GLU A 35 7.79 -10.66 -7.67
CA GLU A 35 7.74 -11.78 -6.73
C GLU A 35 6.32 -12.28 -6.53
N SER A 36 6.17 -13.61 -6.45
CA SER A 36 4.89 -14.24 -6.16
C SER A 36 4.68 -14.38 -4.65
N THR A 37 3.42 -14.41 -4.22
CA THR A 37 3.07 -14.56 -2.80
C THR A 37 1.96 -15.57 -2.64
N THR A 38 2.07 -16.38 -1.60
CA THR A 38 1.04 -17.32 -1.18
C THR A 38 0.06 -16.57 -0.28
N PHE A 39 -1.23 -16.60 -0.63
CA PHE A 39 -2.30 -15.98 0.14
C PHE A 39 -3.23 -17.03 0.76
N GLY A 40 -3.90 -16.63 1.85
CA GLY A 40 -4.82 -17.48 2.59
C GLY A 40 -4.18 -18.17 3.79
N GLU A 41 -4.90 -18.18 4.91
CA GLU A 41 -4.39 -18.63 6.21
C GLU A 41 -3.94 -20.10 6.17
N GLU A 42 -4.76 -20.97 5.58
CA GLU A 42 -4.45 -22.39 5.48
C GLU A 42 -3.20 -22.65 4.63
N ALA A 43 -3.11 -22.00 3.47
CA ALA A 43 -1.97 -22.17 2.57
C ALA A 43 -0.67 -21.64 3.20
N ARG A 44 -0.70 -20.46 3.82
CA ARG A 44 0.46 -19.87 4.50
C ARG A 44 0.91 -20.65 5.74
N ASN A 45 -0.02 -21.27 6.47
CA ASN A 45 0.33 -22.14 7.61
C ASN A 45 1.02 -23.44 7.20
N LYS A 46 0.83 -23.90 5.95
CA LYS A 46 1.51 -25.08 5.39
C LYS A 46 2.90 -24.77 4.82
N MET A 47 3.28 -23.50 4.71
CA MET A 47 4.57 -23.10 4.14
C MET A 47 5.74 -23.44 5.08
N ASP A 48 6.92 -23.65 4.47
CA ASP A 48 8.16 -23.56 5.22
C ASP A 48 8.29 -22.17 5.86
N LYS A 49 8.73 -22.12 7.11
CA LYS A 49 8.80 -20.90 7.90
C LYS A 49 9.71 -19.85 7.27
N GLN A 50 10.86 -20.24 6.73
CA GLN A 50 11.79 -19.30 6.10
C GLN A 50 11.17 -18.72 4.82
N LYS A 51 10.50 -19.56 4.03
CA LYS A 51 9.77 -19.11 2.84
C LYS A 51 8.64 -18.15 3.19
N ARG A 52 7.84 -18.46 4.23
CA ARG A 52 6.73 -17.59 4.70
C ARG A 52 7.24 -16.20 5.09
N GLU A 53 8.32 -16.14 5.86
CA GLU A 53 8.93 -14.87 6.30
C GLU A 53 9.58 -14.11 5.15
N ALA A 54 10.18 -14.79 4.17
CA ALA A 54 10.72 -14.15 2.97
C ALA A 54 9.62 -13.48 2.14
N GLU A 55 8.53 -14.20 1.84
CA GLU A 55 7.37 -13.65 1.12
C GLU A 55 6.72 -12.49 1.91
N LYS A 56 6.62 -12.61 3.24
CA LYS A 56 6.11 -11.54 4.11
C LYS A 56 6.99 -10.29 4.07
N GLY A 57 8.32 -10.45 4.09
CA GLY A 57 9.27 -9.35 3.99
C GLY A 57 9.16 -8.60 2.67
N ALA A 58 9.08 -9.34 1.55
CA ALA A 58 8.82 -8.76 0.24
C ALA A 58 7.48 -8.01 0.24
N PHE A 59 6.40 -8.65 0.69
CA PHE A 59 5.07 -8.03 0.79
C PHE A 59 5.09 -6.69 1.53
N GLN A 60 5.73 -6.66 2.69
CA GLN A 60 5.89 -5.44 3.47
C GLN A 60 6.69 -4.35 2.72
N MET A 61 7.77 -4.72 2.02
CA MET A 61 8.58 -3.76 1.25
C MET A 61 7.78 -3.09 0.12
N TYR A 62 7.00 -3.85 -0.65
CA TYR A 62 6.23 -3.29 -1.76
C TYR A 62 5.11 -2.36 -1.28
N ILE A 63 4.42 -2.74 -0.19
CA ILE A 63 3.42 -1.85 0.42
C ILE A 63 4.07 -0.57 0.93
N CYS A 64 5.20 -0.65 1.65
CA CYS A 64 5.95 0.53 2.07
C CYS A 64 6.32 1.45 0.89
N ALA A 65 6.80 0.87 -0.22
CA ALA A 65 7.17 1.63 -1.40
C ALA A 65 5.97 2.40 -1.97
N VAL A 66 4.80 1.74 -2.07
CA VAL A 66 3.58 2.38 -2.59
C VAL A 66 3.04 3.45 -1.63
N LEU A 67 3.00 3.17 -0.33
CA LEU A 67 2.58 4.16 0.68
C LEU A 67 3.48 5.40 0.64
N ASN A 68 4.79 5.23 0.45
CA ASN A 68 5.75 6.35 0.36
C ASN A 68 5.74 7.07 -1.01
N SER A 69 5.08 6.51 -2.02
CA SER A 69 5.08 7.04 -3.39
C SER A 69 3.78 7.77 -3.78
N LYS A 70 3.01 8.25 -2.77
CA LYS A 70 1.68 8.88 -2.92
C LYS A 70 0.53 7.90 -3.23
N GLY A 71 0.76 6.59 -3.03
CA GLY A 71 -0.23 5.54 -3.24
C GLY A 71 -0.22 4.96 -4.66
N GLY A 72 -1.07 3.96 -4.89
CA GLY A 72 -1.12 3.20 -6.14
C GLY A 72 -1.86 1.87 -5.97
N ALA A 73 -1.92 1.10 -7.06
CA ALA A 73 -2.43 -0.27 -7.06
C ALA A 73 -1.25 -1.25 -7.21
N LEU A 74 -1.19 -2.25 -6.34
CA LEU A 74 -0.25 -3.35 -6.47
C LEU A 74 -0.94 -4.50 -7.19
N ILE A 75 -0.34 -4.96 -8.28
CA ILE A 75 -0.77 -6.16 -9.00
C ILE A 75 0.13 -7.30 -8.53
N TRP A 76 -0.49 -8.26 -7.86
CA TRP A 76 0.23 -9.34 -7.19
C TRP A 76 0.19 -10.64 -7.97
N ASN A 77 1.33 -11.33 -8.06
CA ASN A 77 1.40 -12.68 -8.59
C ASN A 77 1.10 -13.69 -7.46
N ILE A 78 0.07 -14.52 -7.64
CA ILE A 78 -0.38 -15.48 -6.62
C ILE A 78 0.22 -16.85 -6.89
N THR A 79 0.86 -17.44 -5.88
CA THR A 79 1.54 -18.74 -6.02
C THR A 79 0.57 -19.93 -5.95
N ASN A 80 -0.46 -19.86 -5.11
CA ASN A 80 -1.42 -20.95 -4.92
C ASN A 80 -2.62 -20.83 -5.86
N THR A 81 -2.77 -21.80 -6.77
CA THR A 81 -3.71 -21.76 -7.90
C THR A 81 -5.19 -21.94 -7.53
N ASP A 82 -5.47 -22.46 -6.32
CA ASP A 82 -6.80 -22.64 -5.76
C ASP A 82 -7.27 -21.43 -4.94
N TYR A 83 -6.50 -20.34 -4.96
CA TYR A 83 -6.81 -19.15 -4.19
C TYR A 83 -8.09 -18.45 -4.66
N SER A 84 -8.90 -18.06 -3.69
CA SER A 84 -10.06 -17.19 -3.85
C SER A 84 -10.13 -16.24 -2.66
N PHE A 85 -10.06 -14.93 -2.91
CA PHE A 85 -10.06 -13.93 -1.83
C PHE A 85 -11.29 -14.04 -0.92
N ASN A 86 -12.47 -14.25 -1.52
CA ASN A 86 -13.73 -14.35 -0.77
C ASN A 86 -13.79 -15.56 0.17
N GLU A 87 -12.99 -16.60 -0.08
CA GLU A 87 -13.00 -17.84 0.68
C GLU A 87 -11.81 -17.95 1.63
N HIS A 88 -10.65 -17.42 1.23
CA HIS A 88 -9.37 -17.67 1.90
C HIS A 88 -8.76 -16.44 2.56
N ASP A 89 -9.18 -15.22 2.18
CA ASP A 89 -8.59 -13.94 2.60
C ASP A 89 -7.06 -13.86 2.35
N ILE A 90 -6.34 -12.86 2.85
CA ILE A 90 -4.89 -12.70 2.64
C ILE A 90 -4.02 -13.40 3.70
N SER A 91 -4.61 -13.86 4.81
CA SER A 91 -3.96 -14.40 6.04
C SER A 91 -3.56 -13.34 7.08
N GLN A 92 -3.67 -13.75 8.35
CA GLN A 92 -3.46 -12.89 9.51
C GLN A 92 -2.04 -12.31 9.60
N ASP A 93 -1.00 -13.05 9.17
CA ASP A 93 0.37 -12.52 9.25
C ASP A 93 0.62 -11.37 8.27
N LEU A 94 -0.05 -11.39 7.12
CA LEU A 94 -0.01 -10.30 6.13
C LEU A 94 -0.91 -9.14 6.55
N GLU A 95 -2.09 -9.40 7.13
CA GLU A 95 -2.94 -8.37 7.74
C GLU A 95 -2.23 -7.62 8.86
N GLN A 96 -1.50 -8.32 9.72
CA GLN A 96 -0.71 -7.69 10.78
C GLN A 96 0.40 -6.80 10.21
N CYS A 97 1.03 -7.19 9.10
CA CYS A 97 1.95 -6.32 8.37
C CYS A 97 1.24 -5.04 7.90
N LEU A 98 0.10 -5.16 7.22
CA LEU A 98 -0.69 -4.01 6.77
C LEU A 98 -1.05 -3.08 7.93
N ASN A 99 -1.56 -3.63 9.03
CA ASN A 99 -1.90 -2.86 10.21
C ASN A 99 -0.67 -2.13 10.79
N THR A 100 0.48 -2.79 10.88
CA THR A 100 1.72 -2.17 11.40
C THR A 100 2.20 -1.03 10.51
N LEU A 101 2.00 -1.11 9.20
CA LEU A 101 2.42 -0.09 8.23
C LEU A 101 1.43 1.08 8.15
N ILE A 102 0.14 0.79 8.21
CA ILE A 102 -0.93 1.78 7.99
C ILE A 102 -1.24 2.57 9.27
N TYR A 103 -1.19 1.94 10.44
CA TYR A 103 -1.56 2.61 11.71
C TYR A 103 -0.68 3.83 12.04
N PRO A 104 0.66 3.80 11.87
CA PRO A 104 1.51 4.98 12.04
C PRO A 104 1.25 6.06 10.99
N VAL A 105 0.90 5.66 9.76
CA VAL A 105 0.59 6.58 8.66
C VAL A 105 -0.70 7.34 8.93
N ILE A 106 -1.73 6.68 9.47
CA ILE A 106 -3.00 7.33 9.86
C ILE A 106 -2.82 8.32 11.01
N PHE A 107 -1.90 8.07 11.95
CA PHE A 107 -1.68 8.96 13.10
C PHE A 107 -0.77 10.17 12.77
N SER A 108 0.05 10.08 11.72
CA SER A 108 0.93 11.18 11.28
C SER A 108 0.33 12.06 10.18
N ALA A 109 -0.68 11.57 9.45
CA ALA A 109 -1.35 12.33 8.42
C ALA A 109 -2.64 12.98 8.96
N GLU A 110 -2.64 14.31 9.09
CA GLU A 110 -3.87 15.07 8.96
C GLU A 110 -4.60 14.62 7.69
N LEU A 111 -5.84 14.17 7.88
CA LEU A 111 -6.78 13.62 6.90
C LEU A 111 -6.88 14.45 5.62
N HIS A 112 -6.05 14.15 4.61
CA HIS A 112 -6.25 14.72 3.26
C HIS A 112 -6.25 13.72 2.09
N SER A 113 -6.03 12.42 2.29
CA SER A 113 -6.28 11.44 1.22
C SER A 113 -6.37 10.01 1.72
N LEU A 114 -7.58 9.57 2.10
CA LEU A 114 -7.89 8.15 2.33
C LEU A 114 -8.44 7.47 1.05
N SER A 115 -8.02 7.90 -0.14
CA SER A 115 -8.43 7.26 -1.40
C SER A 115 -7.41 6.30 -2.02
N SER A 116 -6.32 5.96 -1.34
CA SER A 116 -5.09 5.54 -2.05
C SER A 116 -4.57 4.12 -1.80
N LEU A 117 -5.37 3.19 -1.27
CA LEU A 117 -4.99 1.78 -1.24
C LEU A 117 -6.15 0.90 -1.71
N LEU A 118 -6.21 0.65 -3.02
CA LEU A 118 -7.06 -0.38 -3.60
C LEU A 118 -6.15 -1.57 -3.92
N MET A 119 -6.21 -2.62 -3.09
CA MET A 119 -5.60 -3.90 -3.42
C MET A 119 -6.49 -4.56 -4.47
N LEU A 120 -5.97 -4.76 -5.69
CA LEU A 120 -6.66 -5.53 -6.72
C LEU A 120 -6.03 -6.93 -6.76
N ILE A 121 -6.77 -7.91 -6.27
CA ILE A 121 -6.44 -9.33 -6.42
C ILE A 121 -7.18 -9.78 -7.68
N GLN A 122 -6.44 -10.13 -8.74
CA GLN A 122 -6.98 -10.67 -10.00
C GLN A 122 -6.86 -12.19 -10.03
#